data_AF-A0A2D6BS99-F1
#
_entry.id   AF-A0A2D6BS99-F1
#
_cell.length_a   1.000
_cell.length_b   1.000
_cell.length_c   1.000
_cell.angle_alpha   90.00
_cell.angle_beta   90.00
_cell.angle_gamma   90.00
#
_symmetry.space_group_name_H-M   'P 1'
#
loop_
_entity.id
_entity.type
_entity.pdbx_description
1 polymer ?
#
loop_
_entity_poly.entity_id
_entity_poly.type
_entity_poly.pdbx_seq_one_letter_code
_entity_poly.pdbx_strand_id
1 'polypeptide(L)'
;MVAVTNLEVAMPLPTLVCFALGSALLATPALADCEAFRHLEGKAWVDGDCMETPLGVRWWPNTLWGADDQAGSTNWYTKPEVVQRALAQVKQGRALKIGQVYSSDMPLFGDRGFLLRIPGAPTGGAMGKNGMVWNDEFLATEISQVGTQFDGLGHIGVQIGSDGGKAEIRYYNGHSAQEIVTAYGLEKLGSERLHPIVARGVLIDVAAARGVSSMEAGEVISLKDVRAALGKQGMADFALQPGDAVLFRTGWEEHWIRDNAKYNSGSPGIGMEVARWLAEARVGVTGADTWPVDAVPDPDPDCVFCVHTFLQTRHGIVNQENLKLSELAGQGVYQFAYFYSPVPIQGATGSIGAPVAVW
;
A
#
# COMPACT_ATOMS: atom_id res chain seq x y z
N MET A 1 59.60 -29.50 -36.87
CA MET A 1 60.57 -30.60 -36.72
C MET A 1 60.69 -30.88 -35.23
N VAL A 2 60.37 -32.12 -34.80
CA VAL A 2 60.65 -32.72 -33.47
C VAL A 2 59.85 -32.14 -32.29
N ALA A 3 59.23 -32.88 -31.37
CA ALA A 3 58.75 -34.26 -31.28
C ALA A 3 57.74 -34.26 -30.11
N VAL A 4 56.71 -35.09 -30.25
CA VAL A 4 55.71 -35.39 -29.21
C VAL A 4 56.25 -36.52 -28.35
N THR A 5 56.22 -36.39 -27.03
CA THR A 5 56.44 -37.51 -26.09
C THR A 5 55.16 -37.80 -25.33
N ASN A 6 54.65 -39.01 -25.55
CA ASN A 6 53.52 -39.65 -24.87
C ASN A 6 53.88 -39.97 -23.42
N LEU A 7 52.93 -39.76 -22.50
CA LEU A 7 52.87 -40.49 -21.23
C LEU A 7 51.52 -41.22 -21.18
N GLU A 8 51.58 -42.54 -21.28
CA GLU A 8 50.47 -43.44 -20.97
C GLU A 8 50.34 -43.57 -19.45
N VAL A 9 49.13 -43.35 -18.92
CA VAL A 9 48.76 -43.75 -17.57
C VAL A 9 47.61 -44.76 -17.69
N ALA A 10 47.86 -45.97 -17.21
CA ALA A 10 46.91 -47.07 -17.18
C ALA A 10 45.75 -46.78 -16.22
N MET A 11 44.51 -46.95 -16.69
CA MET A 11 43.30 -46.92 -15.86
C MET A 11 42.99 -48.34 -15.34
N PRO A 12 42.66 -48.54 -14.06
CA PRO A 12 42.03 -49.77 -13.60
C PRO A 12 40.50 -49.70 -13.75
N LEU A 13 39.90 -50.84 -14.08
CA LEU A 13 38.45 -51.07 -14.20
C LEU A 13 37.69 -50.69 -12.90
N PRO A 14 36.45 -50.14 -12.97
CA PRO A 14 35.65 -49.90 -11.79
C PRO A 14 34.94 -51.18 -11.32
N THR A 15 35.11 -51.47 -10.04
CA THR A 15 34.32 -52.44 -9.28
C THR A 15 32.88 -51.95 -9.16
N LEU A 16 31.92 -52.77 -9.57
CA LEU A 16 30.49 -52.50 -9.45
C LEU A 16 30.10 -52.50 -7.95
N VAL A 17 29.87 -51.34 -7.36
CA VAL A 17 29.29 -51.19 -6.02
C VAL A 17 27.81 -50.85 -6.20
N CYS A 18 26.93 -51.81 -5.86
CA CYS A 18 25.50 -51.59 -5.72
C CYS A 18 25.24 -50.56 -4.61
N PHE A 19 24.89 -49.32 -4.98
CA PHE A 19 24.27 -48.39 -4.04
C PHE A 19 22.79 -48.75 -3.90
N ALA A 20 22.41 -49.21 -2.71
CA ALA A 20 21.02 -49.28 -2.31
C ALA A 20 20.43 -47.86 -2.32
N LEU A 21 19.38 -47.67 -3.11
CA LEU A 21 18.53 -46.48 -3.08
C LEU A 21 17.87 -46.40 -1.70
N GLY A 22 18.50 -45.66 -0.79
CA GLY A 22 17.85 -45.16 0.41
C GLY A 22 16.83 -44.12 -0.01
N SER A 23 15.55 -44.45 0.10
CA SER A 23 14.44 -43.51 -0.02
C SER A 23 14.66 -42.36 0.95
N ALA A 24 15.16 -41.23 0.45
CA ALA A 24 15.10 -39.98 1.19
C ALA A 24 13.61 -39.65 1.33
N LEU A 25 13.07 -39.83 2.54
CA LEU A 25 11.84 -39.16 2.91
C LEU A 25 12.06 -37.67 2.66
N LEU A 26 11.37 -37.13 1.66
CA LEU A 26 11.12 -35.71 1.55
C LEU A 26 10.49 -35.31 2.88
N ALA A 27 11.26 -34.61 3.72
CA ALA A 27 10.70 -33.94 4.87
C ALA A 27 9.59 -33.03 4.34
N THR A 28 8.35 -33.36 4.70
CA THR A 28 7.24 -32.42 4.63
C THR A 28 7.71 -31.11 5.25
N PRO A 29 7.47 -29.93 4.64
CA PRO A 29 7.76 -28.69 5.31
C PRO A 29 7.06 -28.76 6.67
N ALA A 30 7.80 -28.49 7.74
CA ALA A 30 7.27 -28.52 9.09
C ALA A 30 5.92 -27.78 9.06
N LEU A 31 4.86 -28.47 9.50
CA LEU A 31 3.62 -27.80 9.88
C LEU A 31 4.05 -26.66 10.79
N ALA A 32 3.88 -25.42 10.34
CA ALA A 32 4.16 -24.27 11.17
C ALA A 32 3.37 -24.46 12.46
N ASP A 33 4.05 -24.30 13.59
CA ASP A 33 3.43 -24.48 14.88
C ASP A 33 2.31 -23.44 15.01
N CYS A 34 1.06 -23.91 14.99
CA CYS A 34 -0.12 -23.06 15.18
C CYS A 34 -0.12 -22.34 16.53
N GLU A 35 0.82 -22.64 17.43
CA GLU A 35 0.92 -22.06 18.76
C GLU A 35 1.99 -20.95 18.88
N ALA A 36 2.79 -20.68 17.84
CA ALA A 36 3.90 -19.71 17.89
C ALA A 36 3.46 -18.32 18.39
N PHE A 37 2.25 -17.89 18.03
CA PHE A 37 1.67 -16.59 18.42
C PHE A 37 0.39 -16.72 19.24
N ARG A 38 0.20 -17.83 19.98
CA ARG A 38 -1.03 -18.11 20.72
C ARG A 38 -1.44 -17.02 21.73
N HIS A 39 -0.49 -16.26 22.27
CA HIS A 39 -0.77 -15.14 23.17
C HIS A 39 -1.55 -13.98 22.51
N LEU A 40 -1.67 -13.96 21.18
CA LEU A 40 -2.45 -12.99 20.41
C LEU A 40 -3.85 -13.51 20.04
N GLU A 41 -4.22 -14.73 20.43
CA GLU A 41 -5.53 -15.30 20.15
C GLU A 41 -6.67 -14.39 20.66
N GLY A 42 -7.66 -14.15 19.80
CA GLY A 42 -8.81 -13.28 20.11
C GLY A 42 -8.58 -11.78 19.88
N LYS A 43 -7.37 -11.35 19.50
CA LYS A 43 -7.11 -9.96 19.09
C LYS A 43 -7.82 -9.62 17.77
N ALA A 44 -8.30 -8.38 17.63
CA ALA A 44 -9.19 -7.98 16.53
C ALA A 44 -8.53 -8.05 15.13
N TRP A 45 -7.20 -7.90 15.05
CA TRP A 45 -6.43 -7.94 13.80
C TRP A 45 -6.00 -9.35 13.39
N VAL A 46 -6.09 -10.31 14.30
CA VAL A 46 -5.74 -11.70 14.06
C VAL A 46 -6.82 -12.35 13.20
N ASP A 47 -6.40 -13.12 12.20
CA ASP A 47 -7.29 -13.73 11.23
C ASP A 47 -7.13 -15.26 11.18
N GLY A 48 -8.25 -15.96 11.33
CA GLY A 48 -8.33 -17.42 11.42
C GLY A 48 -7.93 -18.00 12.79
N ASP A 49 -7.98 -19.33 12.89
CA ASP A 49 -7.88 -20.06 14.18
C ASP A 49 -6.50 -20.68 14.45
N CYS A 50 -5.50 -20.46 13.58
CA CYS A 50 -4.15 -20.98 13.73
C CYS A 50 -3.14 -19.82 13.76
N MET A 51 -2.33 -19.74 14.82
CA MET A 51 -1.46 -18.58 15.11
C MET A 51 -0.04 -18.80 14.60
N GLU A 52 0.08 -18.99 13.28
CA GLU A 52 1.38 -19.15 12.60
C GLU A 52 2.18 -17.84 12.57
N THR A 53 1.50 -16.70 12.63
CA THR A 53 2.08 -15.36 12.52
C THR A 53 1.40 -14.39 13.51
N PRO A 54 1.94 -13.18 13.74
CA PRO A 54 1.27 -12.17 14.55
C PRO A 54 -0.09 -11.69 13.98
N LEU A 55 -0.36 -11.99 12.71
CA LEU A 55 -1.64 -11.69 12.04
C LEU A 55 -2.58 -12.92 12.00
N GLY A 56 -2.26 -14.00 12.73
CA GLY A 56 -2.99 -15.26 12.69
C GLY A 56 -2.45 -16.22 11.62
N VAL A 57 -3.35 -16.81 10.84
CA VAL A 57 -3.02 -17.82 9.82
C VAL A 57 -2.07 -17.22 8.81
N ARG A 58 -1.11 -18.02 8.35
CA ARG A 58 -0.16 -17.60 7.31
C ARG A 58 -0.90 -17.11 6.06
N TRP A 59 -0.60 -15.88 5.62
CA TRP A 59 -1.31 -15.22 4.52
C TRP A 59 -0.72 -15.44 3.13
N TRP A 60 0.40 -16.16 3.02
CA TRP A 60 1.11 -16.40 1.76
C TRP A 60 1.18 -17.89 1.38
N PRO A 61 1.28 -18.21 0.07
CA PRO A 61 1.12 -17.27 -1.05
C PRO A 61 -0.31 -16.74 -1.16
N ASN A 62 -0.48 -15.58 -1.78
CA ASN A 62 -1.79 -14.98 -2.00
C ASN A 62 -2.63 -15.90 -2.90
N THR A 63 -3.78 -16.34 -2.40
CA THR A 63 -4.63 -17.32 -3.09
C THR A 63 -5.37 -16.76 -4.30
N LEU A 64 -5.52 -15.44 -4.39
CA LEU A 64 -6.20 -14.78 -5.51
C LEU A 64 -5.27 -14.54 -6.69
N TRP A 65 -4.02 -14.16 -6.43
CA TRP A 65 -3.07 -13.72 -7.46
C TRP A 65 -1.90 -14.67 -7.71
N GLY A 66 -1.64 -15.62 -6.80
CA GLY A 66 -0.60 -16.63 -6.93
C GLY A 66 0.73 -16.24 -6.28
N ALA A 67 1.64 -17.22 -6.21
CA ALA A 67 2.89 -17.11 -5.45
C ALA A 67 3.94 -16.16 -6.03
N ASP A 68 3.85 -15.85 -7.32
CA ASP A 68 4.79 -14.95 -8.01
C ASP A 68 4.27 -13.50 -8.09
N ASP A 69 3.07 -13.24 -7.57
CA ASP A 69 2.45 -11.92 -7.64
C ASP A 69 3.19 -10.88 -6.80
N GLN A 70 3.31 -9.69 -7.38
CA GLN A 70 3.91 -8.51 -6.77
C GLN A 70 3.04 -7.25 -6.97
N ALA A 71 1.90 -7.37 -7.64
CA ALA A 71 1.00 -6.26 -7.97
C ALA A 71 -0.22 -6.18 -7.05
N GLY A 72 -0.53 -7.26 -6.33
CA GLY A 72 -1.62 -7.36 -5.38
C GLY A 72 -2.94 -6.89 -5.96
N SER A 73 -3.66 -6.07 -5.20
CA SER A 73 -4.93 -5.49 -5.59
C SER A 73 -4.92 -4.69 -6.90
N THR A 74 -3.76 -4.19 -7.36
CA THR A 74 -3.69 -3.46 -8.64
C THR A 74 -3.90 -4.36 -9.86
N ASN A 75 -3.79 -5.69 -9.69
CA ASN A 75 -4.17 -6.67 -10.71
C ASN A 75 -5.63 -6.53 -11.17
N TRP A 76 -6.53 -6.00 -10.34
CA TRP A 76 -7.92 -5.71 -10.74
C TRP A 76 -8.00 -4.75 -11.94
N TYR A 77 -7.06 -3.82 -12.06
CA TYR A 77 -7.10 -2.79 -13.11
C TYR A 77 -6.56 -3.26 -14.46
N THR A 78 -6.06 -4.50 -14.53
CA THR A 78 -5.81 -5.21 -15.80
C THR A 78 -7.10 -5.72 -16.44
N LYS A 79 -8.20 -5.78 -15.66
CA LYS A 79 -9.49 -6.32 -16.09
C LYS A 79 -10.31 -5.23 -16.78
N PRO A 80 -10.66 -5.38 -18.07
CA PRO A 80 -11.41 -4.35 -18.80
C PRO A 80 -12.72 -3.97 -18.11
N GLU A 81 -13.44 -4.92 -17.51
CA GLU A 81 -14.71 -4.69 -16.83
C GLU A 81 -14.59 -3.77 -15.60
N VAL A 82 -13.46 -3.80 -14.88
CA VAL A 82 -13.19 -2.92 -13.73
C VAL A 82 -12.96 -1.49 -14.23
N VAL A 83 -12.12 -1.34 -15.26
CA VAL A 83 -11.85 -0.05 -15.90
C VAL A 83 -13.13 0.55 -16.50
N GLN A 84 -13.95 -0.24 -17.18
CA GLN A 84 -15.22 0.21 -17.73
C GLN A 84 -16.20 0.65 -16.64
N ARG A 85 -16.25 -0.04 -15.49
CA ARG A 85 -17.08 0.36 -14.34
C ARG A 85 -16.67 1.72 -13.77
N ALA A 86 -15.36 2.00 -13.73
CA ALA A 86 -14.83 3.30 -13.35
C ALA A 86 -15.25 4.38 -14.35
N LEU A 87 -14.97 4.17 -15.65
CA LEU A 87 -15.31 5.12 -16.71
C LEU A 87 -16.81 5.40 -16.80
N ALA A 88 -17.65 4.41 -16.46
CA ALA A 88 -19.09 4.59 -16.40
C ALA A 88 -19.53 5.62 -15.35
N GLN A 89 -18.70 6.00 -14.38
CA GLN A 89 -19.00 7.08 -13.43
C GLN A 89 -18.85 8.47 -14.05
N VAL A 90 -18.15 8.61 -15.18
CA VAL A 90 -17.95 9.90 -15.85
C VAL A 90 -19.20 10.28 -16.65
N LYS A 91 -20.07 11.08 -16.05
CA LYS A 91 -21.32 11.59 -16.63
C LYS A 91 -21.23 13.08 -17.01
N GLN A 92 -20.48 13.87 -16.25
CA GLN A 92 -20.38 15.32 -16.42
C GLN A 92 -19.07 15.73 -17.12
N GLY A 93 -18.05 14.87 -17.12
CA GLY A 93 -16.73 15.18 -17.66
C GLY A 93 -15.95 16.18 -16.81
N ARG A 94 -16.28 16.27 -15.51
CA ARG A 94 -15.60 17.16 -14.56
C ARG A 94 -14.47 16.40 -13.89
N ALA A 95 -13.35 17.08 -13.62
CA ALA A 95 -12.19 16.48 -13.00
C ALA A 95 -11.70 17.34 -11.82
N LEU A 96 -11.23 16.67 -10.77
CA LEU A 96 -10.68 17.28 -9.57
C LEU A 96 -9.45 16.51 -9.10
N LYS A 97 -8.36 17.23 -8.82
CA LYS A 97 -7.23 16.66 -8.07
C LYS A 97 -7.65 16.55 -6.61
N ILE A 98 -7.58 15.35 -6.05
CA ILE A 98 -7.92 15.05 -4.65
C ILE A 98 -6.68 14.81 -3.79
N GLY A 99 -5.52 15.32 -4.24
CA GLY A 99 -4.29 15.38 -3.46
C GLY A 99 -3.99 16.80 -2.99
N GLN A 100 -3.29 16.88 -1.85
CA GLN A 100 -2.75 18.09 -1.28
C GLN A 100 -1.60 18.63 -2.14
N VAL A 101 -1.34 19.94 -2.01
CA VAL A 101 -0.16 20.55 -2.61
C VAL A 101 1.06 20.19 -1.76
N TYR A 102 2.14 19.81 -2.43
CA TYR A 102 3.42 19.54 -1.78
C TYR A 102 4.16 20.83 -1.51
N SER A 103 4.64 20.98 -0.28
CA SER A 103 5.40 22.13 0.15
C SER A 103 6.31 21.73 1.32
N SER A 104 7.35 22.52 1.58
CA SER A 104 8.29 22.26 2.67
C SER A 104 7.71 22.45 4.07
N ASP A 105 6.53 23.07 4.17
CA ASP A 105 5.78 23.36 5.39
C ASP A 105 4.56 22.43 5.58
N MET A 106 4.38 21.43 4.74
CA MET A 106 3.31 20.43 4.92
C MET A 106 3.62 19.52 6.13
N PRO A 107 2.60 18.90 6.75
CA PRO A 107 2.86 17.94 7.83
C PRO A 107 3.60 16.72 7.29
N LEU A 108 4.58 16.25 8.07
CA LEU A 108 5.45 15.12 7.76
C LEU A 108 5.51 14.19 8.96
N PHE A 109 5.49 12.88 8.71
CA PHE A 109 5.61 11.88 9.76
C PHE A 109 7.06 11.74 10.22
N GLY A 110 7.30 11.88 11.53
CA GLY A 110 8.65 11.82 12.10
C GLY A 110 9.57 12.89 11.50
N ASP A 111 10.80 12.49 11.16
CA ASP A 111 11.84 13.39 10.64
C ASP A 111 11.91 13.44 9.10
N ARG A 112 10.87 12.97 8.39
CA ARG A 112 10.79 13.05 6.92
C ARG A 112 10.89 14.51 6.45
N GLY A 113 11.38 14.72 5.23
CA GLY A 113 11.63 16.05 4.66
C GLY A 113 11.08 16.21 3.25
N PHE A 114 10.76 17.44 2.86
CA PHE A 114 10.44 17.81 1.48
C PHE A 114 11.18 19.09 1.09
N LEU A 115 12.31 18.95 0.40
CA LEU A 115 13.17 20.06 0.02
C LEU A 115 13.25 20.18 -1.50
N LEU A 116 12.60 21.21 -2.04
CA LEU A 116 12.76 21.63 -3.43
C LEU A 116 13.77 22.78 -3.52
N ARG A 117 14.71 22.67 -4.45
CA ARG A 117 15.67 23.73 -4.77
C ARG A 117 15.85 23.88 -6.27
N ILE A 118 15.67 25.08 -6.79
CA ILE A 118 16.12 25.43 -8.14
C ILE A 118 17.58 25.94 -8.01
N PRO A 119 18.58 25.28 -8.60
CA PRO A 119 19.99 25.60 -8.38
C PRO A 119 20.43 26.90 -9.06
N GLY A 120 19.68 27.42 -10.04
CA GLY A 120 19.92 28.71 -10.70
C GLY A 120 18.63 29.31 -11.25
N ALA A 121 18.56 30.64 -11.42
CA ALA A 121 17.37 31.32 -11.96
C ALA A 121 17.77 32.26 -13.13
N PRO A 122 17.70 31.80 -14.40
CA PRO A 122 17.28 30.47 -14.84
C PRO A 122 18.31 29.38 -14.51
N THR A 123 17.91 28.10 -14.51
CA THR A 123 18.88 27.00 -14.38
C THR A 123 19.82 26.97 -15.58
N GLY A 124 19.32 27.33 -16.77
CA GLY A 124 20.15 27.41 -17.97
C GLY A 124 19.61 28.35 -19.05
N GLY A 125 20.45 28.55 -20.07
CA GLY A 125 20.20 29.45 -21.20
C GLY A 125 20.84 30.83 -21.02
N ALA A 126 20.62 31.77 -21.96
CA ALA A 126 19.85 31.61 -23.19
C ALA A 126 20.57 30.74 -24.24
N MET A 127 19.83 29.88 -24.95
CA MET A 127 20.35 29.02 -26.03
C MET A 127 19.60 29.24 -27.35
N GLY A 128 20.34 29.25 -28.46
CA GLY A 128 19.79 29.41 -29.81
C GLY A 128 19.36 30.84 -30.15
N LYS A 129 19.04 31.09 -31.43
CA LYS A 129 18.54 32.41 -31.89
C LYS A 129 17.16 32.76 -31.33
N ASN A 130 16.42 31.77 -30.85
CA ASN A 130 15.14 31.91 -30.17
C ASN A 130 15.26 32.21 -28.67
N GLY A 131 16.48 32.26 -28.11
CA GLY A 131 16.71 32.71 -26.73
C GLY A 131 16.11 31.80 -25.65
N MET A 132 16.13 30.48 -25.85
CA MET A 132 15.52 29.50 -24.94
C MET A 132 16.21 29.50 -23.56
N VAL A 133 15.42 29.62 -22.49
CA VAL A 133 15.84 29.51 -21.08
C VAL A 133 14.93 28.51 -20.37
N TRP A 134 15.42 27.90 -19.29
CA TRP A 134 14.67 26.89 -18.53
C TRP A 134 15.03 26.89 -17.05
N ASN A 135 14.19 26.23 -16.24
CA ASN A 135 14.44 25.93 -14.84
C ASN A 135 14.34 24.43 -14.65
N ASP A 136 15.26 23.87 -13.87
CA ASP A 136 15.20 22.50 -13.36
C ASP A 136 15.23 22.57 -11.84
N GLU A 137 14.52 21.69 -11.17
CA GLU A 137 14.56 21.54 -9.72
C GLU A 137 15.38 20.31 -9.29
N PHE A 138 15.98 20.42 -8.12
CA PHE A 138 16.45 19.30 -7.32
C PHE A 138 15.46 19.07 -6.18
N LEU A 139 15.03 17.83 -6.00
CA LEU A 139 14.13 17.43 -4.92
C LEU A 139 14.84 16.38 -4.04
N ALA A 140 14.99 16.68 -2.75
CA ALA A 140 15.42 15.72 -1.74
C ALA A 140 14.26 15.45 -0.77
N THR A 141 13.79 14.21 -0.75
CA THR A 141 12.61 13.81 0.02
C THR A 141 12.46 12.28 0.09
N GLU A 142 11.73 11.77 1.07
CA GLU A 142 11.19 10.41 1.10
C GLU A 142 10.02 10.30 0.09
N ILE A 143 10.36 10.21 -1.19
CA ILE A 143 9.49 10.33 -2.37
C ILE A 143 8.25 9.42 -2.41
N SER A 144 8.11 8.49 -1.48
CA SER A 144 7.00 7.55 -1.42
C SER A 144 6.11 7.72 -0.18
N GLN A 145 6.53 8.55 0.79
CA GLN A 145 5.89 8.64 2.11
C GLN A 145 5.80 10.09 2.64
N VAL A 146 5.52 11.04 1.75
CA VAL A 146 5.34 12.46 2.08
C VAL A 146 4.16 13.02 1.28
N GLY A 147 3.53 14.08 1.79
CA GLY A 147 2.41 14.71 1.10
C GLY A 147 1.21 13.75 0.97
N THR A 148 0.40 13.93 -0.07
CA THR A 148 -0.55 12.89 -0.51
C THR A 148 0.21 11.67 -1.01
N GLN A 149 0.34 10.65 -0.19
CA GLN A 149 1.20 9.51 -0.51
C GLN A 149 0.40 8.28 -0.91
N PHE A 150 1.02 7.44 -1.71
CA PHE A 150 0.53 6.13 -2.09
C PHE A 150 1.49 5.05 -1.57
N ASP A 151 0.97 4.11 -0.81
CA ASP A 151 1.78 3.07 -0.19
C ASP A 151 1.73 1.79 -1.04
N GLY A 152 2.90 1.41 -1.56
CA GLY A 152 3.09 0.17 -2.28
C GLY A 152 3.25 -1.03 -1.34
N LEU A 153 3.21 -2.23 -1.92
CA LEU A 153 3.14 -3.49 -1.17
C LEU A 153 4.44 -3.87 -0.43
N GLY A 154 5.54 -3.18 -0.74
CA GLY A 154 6.81 -3.28 -0.02
C GLY A 154 6.99 -2.24 1.09
N HIS A 155 5.98 -1.39 1.36
CA HIS A 155 6.09 -0.34 2.38
C HIS A 155 6.00 -0.90 3.81
N ILE A 156 4.94 -1.66 4.12
CA ILE A 156 4.69 -2.22 5.45
C ILE A 156 4.91 -3.73 5.46
N GLY A 157 5.73 -4.18 6.41
CA GLY A 157 5.99 -5.58 6.68
C GLY A 157 5.71 -5.94 8.14
N VAL A 158 5.66 -7.24 8.42
CA VAL A 158 5.39 -7.81 9.75
C VAL A 158 6.55 -8.69 10.16
N GLN A 159 7.07 -8.48 11.36
CA GLN A 159 8.05 -9.36 11.96
C GLN A 159 7.36 -10.61 12.51
N ILE A 160 7.72 -11.78 12.01
CA ILE A 160 7.14 -13.09 12.36
C ILE A 160 8.05 -13.95 13.25
N GLY A 161 9.20 -13.43 13.70
CA GLY A 161 10.17 -14.14 14.55
C GLY A 161 10.72 -13.26 15.69
N SER A 162 11.39 -13.88 16.67
CA SER A 162 11.86 -13.20 17.89
C SER A 162 13.03 -12.25 17.68
N ASP A 163 13.85 -12.49 16.66
CA ASP A 163 15.19 -11.88 16.57
C ASP A 163 15.24 -10.63 15.68
N GLY A 164 14.12 -10.26 15.05
CA GLY A 164 14.03 -9.08 14.17
C GLY A 164 14.93 -9.12 12.93
N GLY A 165 15.55 -10.28 12.65
CA GLY A 165 16.37 -10.47 11.47
C GLY A 165 15.57 -10.28 10.18
N LYS A 166 16.22 -9.82 9.12
CA LYS A 166 15.56 -9.60 7.80
C LYS A 166 14.87 -10.85 7.25
N ALA A 167 15.36 -12.04 7.60
CA ALA A 167 14.77 -13.32 7.23
C ALA A 167 13.46 -13.62 7.98
N GLU A 168 13.13 -12.90 9.04
CA GLU A 168 11.91 -13.04 9.86
C GLU A 168 10.95 -11.85 9.73
N ILE A 169 11.18 -10.96 8.76
CA ILE A 169 10.23 -9.91 8.40
C ILE A 169 9.57 -10.33 7.09
N ARG A 170 8.24 -10.27 7.02
CA ARG A 170 7.44 -10.65 5.84
C ARG A 170 6.62 -9.47 5.34
N TYR A 171 6.61 -9.30 4.03
CA TYR A 171 5.78 -8.33 3.33
C TYR A 171 4.63 -9.04 2.61
N TYR A 172 3.97 -8.33 1.70
CA TYR A 172 2.99 -8.91 0.80
C TYR A 172 3.51 -10.20 0.13
N ASN A 173 2.62 -11.18 0.01
CA ASN A 173 2.88 -12.49 -0.57
C ASN A 173 4.00 -13.30 0.11
N GLY A 174 4.40 -12.92 1.33
CA GLY A 174 5.38 -13.65 2.13
C GLY A 174 6.82 -13.40 1.74
N HIS A 175 7.10 -12.40 0.89
CA HIS A 175 8.48 -12.01 0.60
C HIS A 175 9.18 -11.50 1.86
N SER A 176 10.40 -11.97 2.09
CA SER A 176 11.18 -11.56 3.25
C SER A 176 11.91 -10.24 3.02
N ALA A 177 12.20 -9.48 4.10
CA ALA A 177 13.06 -8.29 3.98
C ALA A 177 14.43 -8.62 3.36
N GLN A 178 14.93 -9.84 3.58
CA GLN A 178 16.19 -10.32 3.03
C GLN A 178 16.16 -10.48 1.50
N GLU A 179 15.00 -10.81 0.94
CA GLU A 179 14.81 -10.96 -0.51
C GLU A 179 14.52 -9.63 -1.20
N ILE A 180 13.86 -8.69 -0.51
CA ILE A 180 13.33 -7.49 -1.16
C ILE A 180 14.15 -6.23 -0.93
N VAL A 181 14.80 -6.04 0.23
CA VAL A 181 15.39 -4.73 0.58
C VAL A 181 16.90 -4.69 0.35
N THR A 182 17.36 -3.75 -0.48
CA THR A 182 18.77 -3.40 -0.64
C THR A 182 19.03 -1.94 -0.28
N ALA A 183 20.31 -1.53 -0.29
CA ALA A 183 20.68 -0.12 -0.13
C ALA A 183 20.24 0.78 -1.31
N TYR A 184 19.83 0.18 -2.43
CA TYR A 184 19.47 0.88 -3.67
C TYR A 184 17.98 0.74 -4.03
N GLY A 185 17.15 0.33 -3.06
CA GLY A 185 15.72 0.16 -3.23
C GLY A 185 15.26 -1.30 -3.15
N LEU A 186 13.99 -1.50 -3.49
CA LEU A 186 13.34 -2.79 -3.48
C LEU A 186 13.64 -3.62 -4.75
N GLU A 187 14.06 -4.88 -4.59
CA GLU A 187 14.23 -5.85 -5.68
C GLU A 187 12.90 -6.49 -6.11
N LYS A 188 11.97 -6.61 -5.15
CA LYS A 188 10.59 -7.08 -5.33
C LYS A 188 9.62 -6.13 -4.65
N LEU A 189 8.38 -6.10 -5.10
CA LEU A 189 7.31 -5.24 -4.57
C LEU A 189 7.55 -3.73 -4.72
N GLY A 190 8.49 -3.34 -5.58
CA GLY A 190 8.66 -1.94 -5.98
C GLY A 190 7.41 -1.40 -6.68
N SER A 191 7.10 -0.12 -6.46
CA SER A 191 5.89 0.51 -6.98
C SER A 191 5.84 0.54 -8.51
N GLU A 192 6.99 0.40 -9.20
CA GLU A 192 7.07 0.24 -10.65
C GLU A 192 6.44 -1.07 -11.18
N ARG A 193 6.18 -2.04 -10.29
CA ARG A 193 5.53 -3.31 -10.64
C ARG A 193 4.01 -3.26 -10.55
N LEU A 194 3.46 -2.18 -9.98
CA LEU A 194 2.03 -1.99 -9.84
C LEU A 194 1.41 -1.55 -11.16
N HIS A 195 0.15 -1.91 -11.37
CA HIS A 195 -0.60 -1.46 -12.54
C HIS A 195 -1.17 -0.05 -12.32
N PRO A 196 -1.34 0.74 -13.40
CA PRO A 196 -2.08 2.00 -13.30
C PRO A 196 -3.51 1.74 -12.83
N ILE A 197 -4.02 2.63 -12.00
CA ILE A 197 -5.29 2.48 -11.32
C ILE A 197 -6.34 3.32 -12.04
N VAL A 198 -7.37 2.64 -12.54
CA VAL A 198 -8.60 3.25 -13.03
C VAL A 198 -9.75 2.53 -12.35
N ALA A 199 -10.18 3.08 -11.22
CA ALA A 199 -11.10 2.44 -10.29
C ALA A 199 -12.44 3.18 -10.22
N ARG A 200 -13.53 2.48 -9.93
CA ARG A 200 -14.72 3.15 -9.42
C ARG A 200 -14.41 3.63 -8.01
N GLY A 201 -14.28 4.94 -7.85
CA GLY A 201 -14.09 5.62 -6.58
C GLY A 201 -15.41 5.78 -5.82
N VAL A 202 -15.34 5.59 -4.51
CA VAL A 202 -16.44 5.75 -3.57
C VAL A 202 -15.96 6.63 -2.44
N LEU A 203 -16.61 7.76 -2.22
CA LEU A 203 -16.35 8.61 -1.05
C LEU A 203 -17.39 8.29 0.04
N ILE A 204 -16.89 7.97 1.23
CA ILE A 204 -17.70 7.75 2.44
C ILE A 204 -17.39 8.90 3.41
N ASP A 205 -18.29 9.89 3.45
CA ASP A 205 -18.16 11.10 4.27
C ASP A 205 -18.68 10.87 5.69
N VAL A 206 -17.79 10.33 6.53
CA VAL A 206 -18.11 9.99 7.91
C VAL A 206 -18.24 11.24 8.78
N ALA A 207 -17.45 12.28 8.53
CA ALA A 207 -17.56 13.54 9.25
C ALA A 207 -18.95 14.18 9.08
N ALA A 208 -19.43 14.28 7.83
CA ALA A 208 -20.78 14.77 7.56
C ALA A 208 -21.86 13.85 8.16
N ALA A 209 -21.62 12.53 8.15
CA ALA A 209 -22.53 11.57 8.78
C ALA A 209 -22.63 11.74 10.30
N ARG A 210 -21.53 12.10 10.96
CA ARG A 210 -21.49 12.44 12.40
C ARG A 210 -21.93 13.87 12.69
N GLY A 211 -22.06 14.73 11.67
CA GLY A 211 -22.48 16.13 11.82
C GLY A 211 -21.37 17.04 12.34
N VAL A 212 -20.11 16.69 12.09
CA VAL A 212 -18.92 17.43 12.52
C VAL A 212 -18.12 17.92 11.30
N SER A 213 -17.30 18.96 11.47
CA SER A 213 -16.39 19.41 10.41
C SER A 213 -15.19 18.47 10.26
N SER A 214 -14.65 18.02 11.40
CA SER A 214 -13.54 17.08 11.56
C SER A 214 -13.81 16.17 12.75
N MET A 215 -13.38 14.92 12.62
CA MET A 215 -13.32 13.93 13.69
C MET A 215 -12.07 14.16 14.57
N GLU A 216 -12.03 13.53 15.74
CA GLU A 216 -10.90 13.64 16.67
C GLU A 216 -9.90 12.49 16.53
N ALA A 217 -8.66 12.72 16.98
CA ALA A 217 -7.61 11.69 17.00
C ALA A 217 -8.05 10.48 17.83
N GLY A 218 -7.80 9.28 17.30
CA GLY A 218 -8.18 8.01 17.92
C GLY A 218 -9.66 7.62 17.75
N GLU A 219 -10.48 8.46 17.11
CA GLU A 219 -11.85 8.04 16.79
C GLU A 219 -11.87 6.96 15.70
N VAL A 220 -12.46 5.82 16.06
CA VAL A 220 -12.62 4.68 15.15
C VAL A 220 -13.91 4.81 14.33
N ILE A 221 -13.80 4.56 13.03
CA ILE A 221 -14.92 4.42 12.09
C ILE A 221 -15.36 2.95 12.08
N SER A 222 -16.60 2.70 12.49
CA SER A 222 -17.23 1.37 12.51
C SER A 222 -18.07 1.10 11.25
N LEU A 223 -18.52 -0.14 11.03
CA LEU A 223 -19.48 -0.40 9.93
C LEU A 223 -20.82 0.33 10.14
N LYS A 224 -21.19 0.62 11.38
CA LYS A 224 -22.37 1.44 11.68
C LYS A 224 -22.20 2.86 11.12
N ASP A 225 -21.02 3.45 11.31
CA ASP A 225 -20.70 4.78 10.76
C ASP A 225 -20.72 4.76 9.23
N VAL A 226 -20.12 3.74 8.62
CA VAL A 226 -20.12 3.54 7.17
C VAL A 226 -21.54 3.47 6.63
N ARG A 227 -22.41 2.64 7.23
CA ARG A 227 -23.81 2.51 6.82
C ARG A 227 -24.59 3.82 7.01
N ALA A 228 -24.33 4.55 8.08
CA ALA A 228 -24.95 5.85 8.32
C ALA A 228 -24.54 6.89 7.27
N ALA A 229 -23.25 6.93 6.91
CA ALA A 229 -22.74 7.80 5.86
C ALA A 229 -23.34 7.46 4.49
N LEU A 230 -23.29 6.19 4.09
CA LEU A 230 -23.92 5.71 2.86
C LEU A 230 -25.41 6.06 2.80
N GLY A 231 -26.15 5.85 3.90
CA GLY A 231 -27.56 6.23 3.99
C GLY A 231 -27.80 7.73 3.75
N LYS A 232 -27.03 8.60 4.41
CA LYS A 232 -27.11 10.06 4.24
C LYS A 232 -26.71 10.53 2.84
N GLN A 233 -25.84 9.78 2.17
CA GLN A 233 -25.42 10.04 0.79
C GLN A 233 -26.43 9.51 -0.26
N GLY A 234 -27.55 8.92 0.15
CA GLY A 234 -28.50 8.30 -0.76
C GLY A 234 -28.00 6.99 -1.37
N MET A 235 -27.04 6.33 -0.71
CA MET A 235 -26.33 5.13 -1.14
C MET A 235 -26.57 3.94 -0.19
N ALA A 236 -27.75 3.87 0.45
CA ALA A 236 -28.05 2.85 1.46
C ALA A 236 -27.93 1.40 0.94
N ASP A 237 -28.25 1.18 -0.34
CA ASP A 237 -28.16 -0.13 -1.01
C ASP A 237 -26.82 -0.32 -1.76
N PHE A 238 -25.83 0.54 -1.50
CA PHE A 238 -24.56 0.48 -2.20
C PHE A 238 -23.76 -0.76 -1.83
N ALA A 239 -23.34 -1.50 -2.86
CA ALA A 239 -22.47 -2.65 -2.74
C ALA A 239 -21.11 -2.36 -3.38
N LEU A 240 -20.06 -2.60 -2.58
CA LEU A 240 -18.69 -2.63 -3.08
C LEU A 240 -18.52 -3.75 -4.09
N GLN A 241 -17.61 -3.54 -5.04
CA GLN A 241 -17.19 -4.52 -6.02
C GLN A 241 -15.67 -4.66 -6.02
N PRO A 242 -15.15 -5.83 -6.47
CA PRO A 242 -13.72 -6.04 -6.54
C PRO A 242 -13.01 -4.97 -7.37
N GLY A 243 -11.95 -4.37 -6.82
CA GLY A 243 -11.21 -3.28 -7.45
C GLY A 243 -11.80 -1.88 -7.28
N ASP A 244 -12.83 -1.68 -6.46
CA ASP A 244 -13.27 -0.32 -6.12
C ASP A 244 -12.19 0.43 -5.29
N ALA A 245 -12.13 1.75 -5.42
CA ALA A 245 -11.32 2.62 -4.56
C ALA A 245 -12.23 3.25 -3.49
N VAL A 246 -12.00 2.95 -2.22
CA VAL A 246 -12.84 3.42 -1.12
C VAL A 246 -12.10 4.46 -0.30
N LEU A 247 -12.61 5.69 -0.31
CA LEU A 247 -12.01 6.85 0.34
C LEU A 247 -12.90 7.30 1.51
N PHE A 248 -12.30 7.50 2.67
CA PHE A 248 -12.99 7.96 3.87
C PHE A 248 -12.67 9.44 4.11
N ARG A 249 -13.71 10.28 4.18
CA ARG A 249 -13.55 11.65 4.66
C ARG A 249 -13.87 11.72 6.14
N THR A 250 -12.86 12.07 6.92
CA THR A 250 -12.90 12.28 8.36
C THR A 250 -12.90 13.76 8.73
N GLY A 251 -12.62 14.63 7.76
CA GLY A 251 -12.47 16.08 7.93
C GLY A 251 -11.08 16.50 8.40
N TRP A 252 -10.19 15.54 8.68
CA TRP A 252 -8.85 15.80 9.22
C TRP A 252 -7.97 16.67 8.31
N GLU A 253 -8.24 16.68 7.00
CA GLU A 253 -7.59 17.60 6.03
C GLU A 253 -7.68 19.07 6.45
N GLU A 254 -8.63 19.46 7.32
CA GLU A 254 -8.77 20.84 7.75
C GLU A 254 -7.54 21.37 8.52
N HIS A 255 -6.77 20.47 9.14
CA HIS A 255 -5.56 20.80 9.88
C HIS A 255 -4.31 20.86 8.99
N TRP A 256 -4.36 20.35 7.75
CA TRP A 256 -3.23 20.37 6.81
C TRP A 256 -2.68 21.79 6.62
N ILE A 257 -1.40 22.02 6.89
CA ILE A 257 -0.69 23.32 6.87
C ILE A 257 -1.20 24.33 7.92
N ARG A 258 -2.47 24.27 8.31
CA ARG A 258 -3.06 25.19 9.29
C ARG A 258 -2.65 24.88 10.73
N ASP A 259 -2.59 23.60 11.07
CA ASP A 259 -2.17 23.09 12.38
C ASP A 259 -1.50 21.71 12.21
N ASN A 260 -0.26 21.72 11.72
CA ASN A 260 0.50 20.49 11.52
C ASN A 260 0.77 19.74 12.83
N ALA A 261 0.84 20.45 13.96
CA ALA A 261 1.02 19.80 15.26
C ALA A 261 -0.19 18.92 15.59
N LYS A 262 -1.41 19.43 15.37
CA LYS A 262 -2.63 18.63 15.47
C LYS A 262 -2.69 17.53 14.40
N TYR A 263 -2.37 17.84 13.14
CA TYR A 263 -2.41 16.83 12.06
C TYR A 263 -1.50 15.62 12.37
N ASN A 264 -0.35 15.87 12.99
CA ASN A 264 0.64 14.85 13.37
C ASN A 264 0.42 14.26 14.78
N SER A 265 -0.55 14.73 15.58
CA SER A 265 -0.74 14.24 16.96
C SER A 265 -1.46 12.88 17.03
N GLY A 266 -1.88 12.35 15.89
CA GLY A 266 -2.75 11.19 15.75
C GLY A 266 -3.67 11.35 14.55
N SER A 267 -4.74 10.55 14.48
CA SER A 267 -5.78 10.68 13.46
C SER A 267 -7.02 9.88 13.82
N PRO A 268 -8.22 10.29 13.35
CA PRO A 268 -9.34 9.37 13.18
C PRO A 268 -9.03 8.35 12.07
N GLY A 269 -9.73 7.22 12.07
CA GLY A 269 -9.53 6.24 11.01
C GLY A 269 -10.43 5.01 11.12
N ILE A 270 -10.31 4.10 10.16
CA ILE A 270 -11.16 2.90 10.11
C ILE A 270 -10.72 1.85 11.13
N GLY A 271 -11.69 1.12 11.68
CA GLY A 271 -11.41 -0.04 12.53
C GLY A 271 -11.35 -1.36 11.76
N MET A 272 -10.92 -2.42 12.46
CA MET A 272 -10.79 -3.77 11.88
C MET A 272 -12.09 -4.34 11.29
N GLU A 273 -13.26 -3.96 11.82
CA GLU A 273 -14.56 -4.37 11.26
C GLU A 273 -14.74 -3.85 9.82
N VAL A 274 -14.37 -2.58 9.59
CA VAL A 274 -14.42 -1.96 8.26
C VAL A 274 -13.32 -2.53 7.37
N ALA A 275 -12.12 -2.76 7.91
CA ALA A 275 -11.02 -3.37 7.16
C ALA A 275 -11.40 -4.77 6.62
N ARG A 276 -12.05 -5.60 7.44
CA ARG A 276 -12.56 -6.92 7.02
C ARG A 276 -13.61 -6.80 5.92
N TRP A 277 -14.58 -5.90 6.07
CA TRP A 277 -15.58 -5.65 5.03
C TRP A 277 -14.97 -5.23 3.69
N LEU A 278 -13.93 -4.38 3.73
CA LEU A 278 -13.18 -3.97 2.52
C LEU A 278 -12.43 -5.15 1.89
N ALA A 279 -11.75 -5.96 2.71
CA ALA A 279 -11.03 -7.14 2.24
C ALA A 279 -11.96 -8.21 1.64
N GLU A 280 -13.11 -8.47 2.28
CA GLU A 280 -14.15 -9.37 1.78
C GLU A 280 -14.71 -8.92 0.43
N ALA A 281 -14.91 -7.61 0.26
CA ALA A 281 -15.32 -7.01 -1.00
C ALA A 281 -14.20 -6.96 -2.06
N ARG A 282 -12.96 -7.27 -1.67
CA ARG A 282 -11.76 -7.28 -2.52
C ARG A 282 -11.51 -5.93 -3.18
N VAL A 283 -11.66 -4.85 -2.42
CA VAL A 283 -11.40 -3.50 -2.91
C VAL A 283 -9.97 -3.36 -3.41
N GLY A 284 -9.78 -2.43 -4.34
CA GLY A 284 -8.50 -2.22 -4.99
C GLY A 284 -7.63 -1.16 -4.33
N VAL A 285 -8.26 -0.14 -3.73
CA VAL A 285 -7.58 0.96 -3.03
C VAL A 285 -8.37 1.30 -1.78
N THR A 286 -7.68 1.51 -0.67
CA THR A 286 -8.22 2.19 0.51
C THR A 286 -7.55 3.54 0.67
N GLY A 287 -8.25 4.52 1.24
CA GLY A 287 -7.65 5.81 1.50
C GLY A 287 -8.46 6.71 2.40
N ALA A 288 -7.82 7.75 2.91
CA ALA A 288 -8.48 8.76 3.72
C ALA A 288 -7.77 10.12 3.61
N ASP A 289 -8.38 11.14 4.21
CA ASP A 289 -7.78 12.45 4.44
C ASP A 289 -6.82 12.50 5.65
N THR A 290 -6.41 11.33 6.16
CA THR A 290 -5.47 11.14 7.27
C THR A 290 -4.16 10.50 6.82
N TRP A 291 -3.12 10.61 7.66
CA TRP A 291 -1.77 10.10 7.37
C TRP A 291 -1.58 8.59 7.63
N PRO A 292 -2.54 7.85 8.23
CA PRO A 292 -2.44 6.41 8.19
C PRO A 292 -3.72 5.69 7.74
N VAL A 293 -4.86 6.35 7.54
CA VAL A 293 -6.19 5.69 7.39
C VAL A 293 -6.65 4.93 8.64
N ASP A 294 -5.73 4.43 9.47
CA ASP A 294 -5.92 3.89 10.82
C ASP A 294 -6.29 4.98 11.84
N ALA A 295 -7.01 4.57 12.88
CA ALA A 295 -7.21 5.41 14.06
C ALA A 295 -5.92 5.42 14.89
N VAL A 296 -5.43 6.62 15.25
CA VAL A 296 -4.21 6.80 16.02
C VAL A 296 -4.46 7.77 17.18
N PRO A 297 -4.25 7.35 18.45
CA PRO A 297 -3.91 5.98 18.86
C PRO A 297 -5.10 5.02 18.65
N ASP A 298 -4.79 3.74 18.44
CA ASP A 298 -5.82 2.69 18.46
C ASP A 298 -6.34 2.48 19.90
N PRO A 299 -7.64 2.19 20.10
CA PRO A 299 -8.17 1.86 21.42
C PRO A 299 -7.55 0.63 22.09
N ASP A 300 -7.08 -0.37 21.32
CA ASP A 300 -6.25 -1.46 21.81
C ASP A 300 -4.77 -1.06 21.66
N PRO A 301 -4.03 -0.83 22.75
CA PRO A 301 -2.64 -0.38 22.69
C PRO A 301 -1.68 -1.39 22.06
N ASP A 302 -2.08 -2.66 21.96
CA ASP A 302 -1.31 -3.70 21.27
C ASP A 302 -1.49 -3.63 19.73
N CYS A 303 -2.45 -2.83 19.26
CA CYS A 303 -2.87 -2.77 17.87
C CYS A 303 -2.30 -1.55 17.15
N VAL A 304 -1.00 -1.57 16.88
CA VAL A 304 -0.32 -0.46 16.20
C VAL A 304 -0.42 -0.63 14.68
N PHE A 305 -1.17 0.26 14.01
CA PHE A 305 -1.40 0.24 12.55
C PHE A 305 -1.91 -1.12 12.04
N CYS A 306 -2.83 -1.74 12.79
CA CYS A 306 -3.37 -3.05 12.44
C CYS A 306 -4.15 -3.06 11.13
N VAL A 307 -4.85 -1.98 10.80
CA VAL A 307 -5.62 -1.91 9.56
C VAL A 307 -4.67 -1.87 8.37
N HIS A 308 -3.58 -1.10 8.43
CA HIS A 308 -2.51 -1.16 7.43
C HIS A 308 -1.96 -2.56 7.22
N THR A 309 -1.53 -3.25 8.27
CA THR A 309 -0.92 -4.59 8.14
C THR A 309 -1.94 -5.62 7.64
N PHE A 310 -3.20 -5.50 8.06
CA PHE A 310 -4.28 -6.35 7.58
C PHE A 310 -4.58 -6.12 6.09
N LEU A 311 -4.81 -4.88 5.67
CA LEU A 311 -5.18 -4.58 4.29
C LEU A 311 -4.00 -4.73 3.32
N GLN A 312 -2.87 -4.09 3.63
CA GLN A 312 -1.73 -4.03 2.72
C GLN A 312 -0.86 -5.29 2.79
N THR A 313 -0.33 -5.63 3.96
CA THR A 313 0.61 -6.76 4.08
C THR A 313 -0.08 -8.10 3.87
N ARG A 314 -1.21 -8.33 4.55
CA ARG A 314 -1.95 -9.61 4.46
C ARG A 314 -2.75 -9.72 3.17
N HIS A 315 -3.55 -8.71 2.82
CA HIS A 315 -4.47 -8.80 1.68
C HIS A 315 -3.94 -8.20 0.36
N GLY A 316 -2.84 -7.45 0.37
CA GLY A 316 -2.28 -6.83 -0.84
C GLY A 316 -3.08 -5.64 -1.36
N ILE A 317 -3.88 -5.01 -0.50
CA ILE A 317 -4.69 -3.83 -0.84
C ILE A 317 -3.83 -2.58 -0.66
N VAL A 318 -3.68 -1.79 -1.73
CA VAL A 318 -2.84 -0.58 -1.71
C VAL A 318 -3.56 0.58 -1.02
N ASN A 319 -2.79 1.51 -0.44
CA ASN A 319 -3.30 2.57 0.40
C ASN A 319 -2.97 3.96 -0.16
N GLN A 320 -3.88 4.92 0.04
CA GLN A 320 -3.74 6.31 -0.40
C GLN A 320 -4.06 7.27 0.75
N GLU A 321 -3.06 8.01 1.21
CA GLU A 321 -3.13 8.81 2.43
C GLU A 321 -3.08 10.31 2.15
N ASN A 322 -3.42 11.11 3.16
CA ASN A 322 -3.37 12.57 3.14
C ASN A 322 -4.14 13.18 1.95
N LEU A 323 -5.32 12.62 1.65
CA LEU A 323 -6.18 13.11 0.58
C LEU A 323 -6.83 14.47 0.91
N LYS A 324 -7.28 15.16 -0.13
CA LYS A 324 -8.10 16.38 -0.06
C LYS A 324 -9.50 16.08 -0.58
N LEU A 325 -10.46 15.86 0.31
CA LEU A 325 -11.76 15.25 0.00
C LEU A 325 -12.96 16.20 0.16
N SER A 326 -12.81 17.31 0.89
CA SER A 326 -13.87 18.29 1.18
C SER A 326 -14.50 18.88 -0.07
N GLU A 327 -13.70 19.16 -1.10
CA GLU A 327 -14.20 19.75 -2.33
C GLU A 327 -15.07 18.77 -3.14
N LEU A 328 -14.77 17.47 -3.05
CA LEU A 328 -15.56 16.42 -3.68
C LEU A 328 -16.88 16.21 -2.90
N ALA A 329 -16.78 16.11 -1.57
CA ALA A 329 -17.93 16.00 -0.66
C ALA A 329 -18.88 17.20 -0.78
N GLY A 330 -18.34 18.42 -0.80
CA GLY A 330 -19.12 19.67 -0.91
C GLY A 330 -19.88 19.81 -2.23
N GLN A 331 -19.49 19.05 -3.25
CA GLN A 331 -20.20 18.96 -4.53
C GLN A 331 -21.22 17.80 -4.57
N GLY A 332 -21.36 17.04 -3.49
CA GLY A 332 -22.23 15.87 -3.43
C GLY A 332 -21.76 14.71 -4.31
N VAL A 333 -20.45 14.63 -4.60
CA VAL A 333 -19.89 13.61 -5.48
C VAL A 333 -19.37 12.45 -4.64
N TYR A 334 -20.15 11.38 -4.58
CA TYR A 334 -19.81 10.20 -3.76
C TYR A 334 -19.41 8.97 -4.58
N GLN A 335 -19.61 9.02 -5.89
CA GLN A 335 -19.14 8.03 -6.85
C GLN A 335 -18.48 8.74 -8.04
N PHE A 336 -17.31 8.28 -8.44
CA PHE A 336 -16.48 8.90 -9.47
C PHE A 336 -15.52 7.87 -10.06
N ALA A 337 -14.89 8.18 -11.19
CA ALA A 337 -13.73 7.47 -11.67
C ALA A 337 -12.49 7.99 -10.93
N TYR A 338 -11.83 7.12 -10.19
CA TYR A 338 -10.57 7.39 -9.51
C TYR A 338 -9.41 6.99 -10.42
N PHE A 339 -8.49 7.93 -10.64
CA PHE A 339 -7.28 7.72 -11.42
C PHE A 339 -6.05 7.96 -10.56
N TYR A 340 -5.14 7.00 -10.56
CA TYR A 340 -3.81 7.16 -10.01
C TYR A 340 -2.84 6.22 -10.70
N SER A 341 -1.59 6.63 -10.87
CA SER A 341 -0.52 5.73 -11.28
C SER A 341 0.71 6.12 -10.48
N PRO A 342 1.34 5.17 -9.76
CA PRO A 342 2.63 5.43 -9.14
C PRO A 342 3.63 5.93 -10.18
N VAL A 343 4.52 6.85 -9.79
CA VAL A 343 5.65 7.24 -10.62
C VAL A 343 6.55 6.00 -10.78
N PRO A 344 7.02 5.66 -11.99
CA PRO A 344 7.75 4.43 -12.25
C PRO A 344 9.22 4.52 -11.77
N ILE A 345 9.41 4.74 -10.47
CA ILE A 345 10.71 4.78 -9.81
C ILE A 345 11.07 3.35 -9.39
N GLN A 346 12.09 2.79 -10.02
CA GLN A 346 12.54 1.44 -9.73
C GLN A 346 12.91 1.27 -8.25
N GLY A 347 12.29 0.30 -7.59
CA GLY A 347 12.59 -0.06 -6.21
C GLY A 347 12.01 0.89 -5.16
N ALA A 348 11.11 1.80 -5.54
CA ALA A 348 10.41 2.65 -4.57
C ALA A 348 9.35 1.84 -3.79
N THR A 349 9.17 2.14 -2.51
CA THR A 349 8.19 1.48 -1.64
C THR A 349 6.75 1.98 -1.84
N GLY A 350 6.57 3.06 -2.59
CA GLY A 350 5.31 3.77 -2.81
C GLY A 350 5.50 4.89 -3.83
N SER A 351 4.71 5.96 -3.75
CA SER A 351 4.84 7.10 -4.67
C SER A 351 4.18 8.38 -4.13
N ILE A 352 4.80 9.53 -4.38
CA ILE A 352 4.12 10.83 -4.42
C ILE A 352 3.14 10.88 -5.60
N GLY A 353 2.18 11.80 -5.53
CA GLY A 353 1.27 12.12 -6.63
C GLY A 353 -0.09 12.58 -6.11
N ALA A 354 -0.90 13.14 -6.99
CA ALA A 354 -2.27 13.51 -6.65
C ALA A 354 -3.24 12.65 -7.47
N PRO A 355 -4.04 11.79 -6.82
CA PRO A 355 -5.12 11.12 -7.52
C PRO A 355 -6.11 12.13 -8.11
N VAL A 356 -6.80 11.71 -9.16
CA VAL A 356 -7.81 12.51 -9.85
C VAL A 356 -9.16 11.81 -9.75
N ALA A 357 -10.16 12.54 -9.28
CA ALA A 357 -11.56 12.15 -9.37
C ALA A 357 -12.16 12.74 -10.65
N VAL A 358 -12.85 11.93 -11.45
CA VAL A 358 -13.58 12.36 -12.65
C VAL A 358 -15.02 11.84 -12.60
N TRP A 359 -16.03 12.68 -12.86
CA TRP A 359 -17.44 12.29 -12.80
C TRP A 359 -18.32 13.05 -13.78
#